data_AF-A0A5P9CU38-F1
#
_entry.id   AF-A0A5P9CU38-F1
#
_cell.length_a   1.000
_cell.length_b   1.000
_cell.length_c   1.000
_cell.angle_alpha   90.00
_cell.angle_beta   90.00
_cell.angle_gamma   90.00
#
_symmetry.space_group_name_H-M   'P 1'
#
loop_
_entity.id
_entity.type
_entity.pdbx_description
1 polymer ?
#
loop_
_entity_poly.entity_id
_entity_poly.type
_entity_poly.pdbx_seq_one_letter_code
_entity_poly.pdbx_strand_id
1 'polypeptide(L)'
;MNRLRRLLPFVQDQARIRAGANPHRAVPVGDPPPDFPLVPHAVAKIRLLSAEEQIRVLAKKHDISVARTALDDWADDVTRLAGDDVRFDEVQELVVALRRARVVDGVELTRLHSRYLDER
;
A
#
# COMPACT_ATOMS: atom_id res chain seq x y z
N MET A 1 28.45 -1.05 -54.07
CA MET A 1 28.85 0.13 -53.27
C MET A 1 28.18 0.01 -51.91
N ASN A 2 28.80 -0.29 -50.75
CA ASN A 2 29.95 0.35 -50.09
C ASN A 2 29.70 1.88 -50.00
N ARG A 3 29.57 2.56 -48.84
CA ARG A 3 30.32 2.46 -47.57
C ARG A 3 29.70 3.32 -46.44
N LEU A 4 29.80 2.80 -45.21
CA LEU A 4 30.33 3.42 -43.98
C LEU A 4 29.68 4.66 -43.32
N ARG A 5 29.20 4.48 -42.09
CA ARG A 5 29.90 4.81 -40.80
C ARG A 5 29.06 4.23 -39.64
N ARG A 6 29.39 3.08 -39.04
CA ARG A 6 30.29 2.83 -37.87
C ARG A 6 30.19 3.84 -36.73
N LEU A 7 29.77 3.33 -35.56
CA LEU A 7 30.45 3.29 -34.23
C LEU A 7 29.48 2.58 -33.25
N LEU A 8 29.35 1.25 -33.29
CA LEU A 8 29.96 0.21 -32.43
C LEU A 8 29.93 0.46 -30.89
N PRO A 9 29.73 -0.62 -30.10
CA PRO A 9 29.15 -0.63 -28.76
C PRO A 9 30.20 -0.44 -27.66
N PHE A 10 29.78 0.09 -26.51
CA PHE A 10 30.62 0.09 -25.32
C PHE A 10 30.65 -1.31 -24.71
N VAL A 11 31.85 -1.84 -24.62
CA VAL A 11 32.23 -3.20 -24.23
C VAL A 11 32.21 -3.36 -22.72
N GLN A 12 31.99 -4.61 -22.31
CA GLN A 12 32.20 -5.22 -21.01
C GLN A 12 33.48 -4.74 -20.29
N ASP A 13 33.51 -4.81 -18.97
CA ASP A 13 34.51 -5.55 -18.17
C ASP A 13 34.57 -5.02 -16.73
N GLN A 14 34.05 -5.80 -15.77
CA GLN A 14 34.54 -5.84 -14.39
C GLN A 14 34.24 -7.22 -13.80
N ALA A 15 34.87 -8.25 -14.37
CA ALA A 15 35.04 -9.52 -13.69
C ALA A 15 36.52 -9.74 -13.41
N ARG A 16 37.03 -9.20 -12.29
CA ARG A 16 38.19 -9.71 -11.53
C ARG A 16 38.57 -8.78 -10.36
N ILE A 17 37.91 -8.99 -9.22
CA ILE A 17 38.62 -8.92 -7.94
C ILE A 17 38.32 -10.23 -7.21
N ARG A 18 39.34 -11.10 -7.18
CA ARG A 18 39.36 -12.36 -6.46
C ARG A 18 39.93 -12.15 -5.05
N ALA A 19 39.42 -12.98 -4.15
CA ALA A 19 40.10 -13.58 -3.00
C ALA A 19 40.15 -12.79 -1.67
N GLY A 20 39.27 -13.23 -0.76
CA GLY A 20 39.43 -13.03 0.68
C GLY A 20 38.26 -13.62 1.48
N ALA A 21 38.22 -14.96 1.65
CA ALA A 21 37.55 -15.73 2.74
C ALA A 21 36.01 -15.56 2.92
N ASN A 22 35.16 -16.56 3.18
CA ASN A 22 35.24 -17.98 3.50
C ASN A 22 33.83 -18.59 3.25
N PRO A 23 33.66 -19.66 2.44
CA PRO A 23 32.34 -20.25 2.12
C PRO A 23 31.74 -21.17 3.22
N HIS A 24 32.34 -21.30 4.40
CA HIS A 24 31.85 -22.19 5.46
C HIS A 24 31.95 -21.60 6.88
N ARG A 25 31.32 -20.46 7.18
CA ARG A 25 30.99 -20.15 8.59
C ARG A 25 29.48 -20.22 8.80
N ALA A 26 28.99 -21.45 8.94
CA ALA A 26 27.78 -21.70 9.69
C ALA A 26 27.99 -21.13 11.09
N VAL A 27 27.23 -20.09 11.43
CA VAL A 27 27.08 -19.69 12.83
C VAL A 27 26.31 -20.83 13.50
N PRO A 28 26.79 -21.43 14.60
CA PRO A 28 25.96 -22.34 15.36
C PRO A 28 24.75 -21.54 15.84
N VAL A 29 23.56 -21.87 15.32
CA VAL A 29 22.28 -21.43 15.89
C VAL A 29 22.13 -22.19 17.21
N GLY A 30 22.83 -21.72 18.24
CA GLY A 30 22.46 -22.03 19.61
C GLY A 30 21.16 -21.29 19.93
N ASP A 31 20.35 -21.88 20.80
CA ASP A 31 19.13 -21.23 21.28
C ASP A 31 19.41 -19.77 21.67
N PRO A 32 18.53 -18.82 21.31
CA PRO A 32 18.72 -17.43 21.66
C PRO A 32 18.86 -17.31 23.19
N PRO A 33 19.77 -16.46 23.71
CA PRO A 33 19.92 -16.26 25.15
C PRO A 33 18.57 -15.86 25.77
N PRO A 34 18.24 -16.37 26.98
CA PRO A 34 16.92 -16.19 27.60
C PRO A 34 16.54 -14.71 27.82
N ASP A 35 17.52 -13.81 27.77
CA ASP A 35 17.36 -12.40 28.12
C ASP A 35 17.46 -11.46 26.92
N PHE A 36 17.52 -11.98 25.69
CA PHE A 36 17.30 -11.11 24.53
C PHE A 36 15.83 -10.65 24.59
N PRO A 37 15.56 -9.34 24.75
CA PRO A 37 14.19 -8.88 24.63
C PRO A 37 13.74 -9.23 23.22
N LEU A 38 12.84 -10.19 23.10
CA LEU A 38 11.92 -10.22 21.98
C LEU A 38 11.38 -8.79 21.93
N VAL A 39 11.56 -8.10 20.81
CA VAL A 39 10.94 -6.80 20.61
C VAL A 39 9.67 -7.01 19.76
N PRO A 40 8.55 -7.55 20.28
CA PRO A 40 7.33 -7.74 19.51
C PRO A 40 6.35 -6.57 19.67
N HIS A 41 6.80 -5.31 19.57
CA HIS A 41 5.88 -4.17 19.80
C HIS A 41 5.73 -3.18 18.65
N ALA A 42 6.50 -3.31 17.56
CA ALA A 42 6.36 -2.43 16.40
C ALA A 42 5.94 -3.15 15.10
N VAL A 43 6.22 -4.45 14.95
CA VAL A 43 5.97 -5.17 13.69
C VAL A 43 4.59 -5.87 13.66
N ALA A 44 3.96 -6.08 14.82
CA ALA A 44 2.64 -6.73 14.90
C ALA A 44 1.44 -5.77 14.69
N LYS A 45 1.64 -4.45 14.86
CA LYS A 45 0.51 -3.49 14.95
C LYS A 45 -0.23 -3.21 13.65
N ILE A 46 0.32 -3.52 12.48
CA ILE A 46 -0.37 -3.27 11.20
C ILE A 46 -1.34 -4.42 10.85
N ARG A 47 -1.11 -5.63 11.37
CA ARG A 47 -1.96 -6.81 11.08
C ARG A 47 -3.17 -6.99 12.00
N LEU A 48 -3.37 -6.12 12.98
CA LEU A 48 -4.50 -6.20 13.94
C LEU A 48 -5.52 -5.06 13.80
N LEU A 49 -5.34 -4.14 12.84
CA LEU A 49 -6.28 -3.03 12.68
C LEU A 49 -7.59 -3.49 12.04
N SER A 50 -8.72 -2.99 12.55
CA SER A 50 -10.01 -3.09 11.87
C SER A 50 -9.94 -2.42 10.50
N ALA A 51 -10.87 -2.74 9.60
CA ALA A 51 -10.92 -2.09 8.30
C ALA A 51 -11.13 -0.56 8.45
N GLU A 52 -11.96 -0.14 9.41
CA GLU A 52 -12.14 1.27 9.74
C GLU A 52 -10.82 1.95 10.13
N GLU A 53 -10.06 1.36 11.05
CA GLU A 53 -8.79 1.91 11.51
C GLU A 53 -7.79 2.04 10.36
N GLN A 54 -7.75 1.05 9.47
CA GLN A 54 -6.88 1.08 8.29
C GLN A 54 -7.29 2.21 7.33
N ILE A 55 -8.59 2.39 7.07
CA ILE A 55 -9.10 3.49 6.23
C ILE A 55 -8.73 4.85 6.82
N ARG A 56 -8.91 5.05 8.13
CA ARG A 56 -8.56 6.30 8.81
C ARG A 56 -7.06 6.57 8.80
N VAL A 57 -6.23 5.55 9.02
CA VAL A 57 -4.76 5.67 8.93
C VAL A 57 -4.34 6.05 7.51
N LEU A 58 -4.97 5.46 6.50
CA LEU A 58 -4.66 5.73 5.10
C LEU A 58 -5.04 7.16 4.71
N ALA A 59 -6.23 7.61 5.11
CA ALA A 59 -6.67 8.99 4.93
C ALA A 59 -5.68 9.97 5.57
N LYS A 60 -5.33 9.75 6.85
CA LYS A 60 -4.37 10.59 7.57
C LYS A 60 -2.98 10.62 6.91
N LYS A 61 -2.48 9.46 6.46
CA LYS A 61 -1.17 9.34 5.81
C LYS A 61 -1.08 10.16 4.52
N HIS A 62 -2.19 10.33 3.82
CA HIS A 62 -2.27 11.06 2.55
C HIS A 62 -2.90 12.44 2.67
N ASP A 63 -3.14 12.93 3.89
CA ASP A 63 -3.78 14.22 4.17
C ASP A 63 -5.16 14.37 3.47
N ILE A 64 -5.91 13.27 3.44
CA ILE A 64 -7.25 13.22 2.85
C ILE A 64 -8.29 13.45 3.94
N SER A 65 -9.15 14.44 3.71
CA SER A 65 -10.37 14.68 4.48
C SER A 65 -11.61 14.49 3.60
N VAL A 66 -12.76 14.21 4.22
CA VAL A 66 -14.04 14.20 3.51
C VAL A 66 -14.37 15.62 3.04
N ALA A 67 -14.60 15.78 1.74
CA ALA A 67 -15.04 17.03 1.13
C ALA A 67 -16.10 16.72 0.08
N ARG A 68 -17.36 17.00 0.44
CA ARG A 68 -18.52 16.84 -0.45
C ARG A 68 -18.43 17.83 -1.61
N THR A 69 -18.76 17.36 -2.81
CA THR A 69 -18.82 18.17 -4.02
C THR A 69 -20.25 18.26 -4.53
N ALA A 70 -20.52 19.24 -5.40
CA ALA A 70 -21.83 19.33 -6.06
C ALA A 70 -22.19 18.07 -6.88
N LEU A 71 -21.19 17.31 -7.35
CA LEU A 71 -21.42 16.02 -7.99
C LEU A 71 -21.91 14.95 -7.00
N ASP A 72 -21.39 14.98 -5.77
CA ASP A 72 -21.82 14.06 -4.70
C ASP A 72 -23.27 14.38 -4.30
N ASP A 73 -23.61 15.66 -4.14
CA ASP A 73 -24.97 16.09 -3.84
C ASP A 73 -25.94 15.73 -4.98
N TRP A 74 -25.53 15.93 -6.23
CA TRP A 74 -26.31 15.52 -7.39
C TRP A 74 -26.52 14.00 -7.44
N ALA A 75 -25.49 13.21 -7.13
CA ALA A 75 -25.59 11.74 -7.11
C ALA A 75 -26.56 11.25 -6.03
N ASP A 76 -26.53 11.86 -4.85
CA ASP A 76 -27.49 11.57 -3.77
C ASP A 76 -28.93 11.91 -4.19
N ASP A 77 -29.11 13.06 -4.86
CA ASP A 77 -30.42 13.47 -5.37
C ASP A 77 -30.96 12.49 -6.42
N VAL A 78 -30.12 12.03 -7.35
CA VAL A 78 -30.52 11.04 -8.36
C VAL A 78 -30.86 9.70 -7.71
N THR A 79 -30.04 9.22 -6.76
CA THR A 79 -30.29 7.98 -6.01
C THR A 79 -31.64 8.05 -5.29
N ARG A 80 -31.89 9.17 -4.60
CA ARG A 80 -33.17 9.44 -3.92
C ARG A 80 -34.37 9.47 -4.86
N LEU A 81 -34.22 10.11 -6.03
CA LEU A 81 -35.27 10.15 -7.05
C LEU A 81 -35.54 8.78 -7.68
N ALA A 82 -34.56 7.89 -7.71
CA ALA A 82 -34.73 6.50 -8.12
C ALA A 82 -35.46 5.63 -7.07
N GLY A 83 -35.74 6.19 -5.88
CA GLY A 83 -36.39 5.50 -4.78
C GLY A 83 -35.43 4.91 -3.75
N ASP A 84 -34.12 5.12 -3.90
CA ASP A 84 -33.08 4.62 -3.00
C ASP A 84 -32.61 5.73 -2.05
N ASP A 85 -32.63 5.50 -0.73
CA ASP A 85 -32.03 6.43 0.25
C ASP A 85 -30.72 5.83 0.79
N VAL A 86 -29.63 6.06 0.06
CA VAL A 86 -28.29 5.58 0.43
C VAL A 86 -27.55 6.72 1.13
N ARG A 87 -27.13 6.48 2.37
CA ARG A 87 -26.33 7.40 3.18
C ARG A 87 -25.00 6.75 3.53
N PHE A 88 -23.90 7.35 3.08
CA PHE A 88 -22.59 6.93 3.52
C PHE A 88 -22.29 7.48 4.93
N ASP A 89 -21.66 6.64 5.75
CA ASP A 89 -21.02 7.12 6.97
C ASP A 89 -19.68 7.80 6.65
N GLU A 90 -19.09 8.41 7.67
CA GLU A 90 -17.82 9.12 7.56
C GLU A 90 -16.68 8.24 6.99
N VAL A 91 -16.65 6.95 7.33
CA VAL A 91 -15.60 6.02 6.89
C VAL A 91 -15.78 5.67 5.41
N GLN A 92 -17.02 5.45 4.98
CA GLN A 92 -17.35 5.23 3.57
C GLN A 92 -17.05 6.49 2.72
N GLU A 93 -17.32 7.68 3.25
CA GLU A 93 -16.94 8.95 2.60
C GLU A 93 -15.40 9.09 2.47
N LEU A 94 -14.62 8.63 3.45
CA LEU A 94 -13.15 8.57 3.32
C LEU A 94 -12.70 7.62 2.21
N VAL A 95 -13.38 6.49 2.01
CA VAL A 95 -13.10 5.56 0.90
C VAL A 95 -13.33 6.25 -0.45
N VAL A 96 -14.44 7.00 -0.59
CA VAL A 96 -14.73 7.79 -1.81
C VAL A 96 -13.63 8.81 -2.06
N ALA A 97 -13.22 9.56 -1.02
CA ALA A 97 -12.18 10.58 -1.12
C ALA A 97 -10.81 9.98 -1.51
N LEU A 98 -10.41 8.87 -0.88
CA LEU A 98 -9.18 8.13 -1.20
C LEU A 98 -9.18 7.62 -2.64
N ARG A 99 -10.31 7.07 -3.10
CA ARG A 99 -10.47 6.58 -4.47
C ARG A 99 -10.37 7.73 -5.49
N ARG A 100 -11.01 8.87 -5.20
CA ARG A 100 -10.97 10.08 -6.03
C ARG A 100 -9.57 10.64 -6.17
N ALA A 101 -8.80 10.66 -5.07
CA ALA A 101 -7.42 11.14 -5.06
C ALA A 101 -6.42 10.19 -5.74
N ARG A 102 -6.80 8.91 -5.96
CA ARG A 102 -5.96 7.87 -6.59
C ARG A 102 -4.60 7.65 -5.90
N VAL A 103 -4.56 7.88 -4.59
CA VAL A 103 -3.35 7.73 -3.76
C VAL A 103 -3.15 6.30 -3.23
N VAL A 104 -4.12 5.42 -3.48
CA VAL A 104 -4.16 4.01 -3.07
C VAL A 104 -4.53 3.17 -4.28
N ASP A 105 -4.02 1.93 -4.36
CA ASP A 105 -4.48 0.97 -5.35
C ASP A 105 -6.00 0.75 -5.25
N GLY A 106 -6.69 0.85 -6.38
CA GLY A 106 -8.15 0.79 -6.40
C GLY A 106 -8.71 -0.58 -6.04
N VAL A 107 -8.01 -1.67 -6.35
CA VAL A 107 -8.44 -3.03 -6.02
C VAL A 107 -8.25 -3.30 -4.54
N GLU A 108 -7.12 -2.89 -3.98
CA GLU A 108 -6.85 -2.97 -2.54
C GLU A 108 -7.87 -2.16 -1.73
N LEU A 109 -8.17 -0.93 -2.16
CA LEU A 109 -9.16 -0.08 -1.49
C LEU A 109 -10.58 -0.69 -1.56
N THR A 110 -10.96 -1.31 -2.68
CA THR A 110 -12.24 -2.02 -2.79
C THR A 110 -12.31 -3.22 -1.83
N ARG A 111 -11.25 -4.03 -1.73
CA ARG A 111 -11.20 -5.15 -0.78
C ARG A 111 -11.29 -4.67 0.67
N LEU A 112 -10.61 -3.57 0.99
CA LEU A 112 -10.65 -2.96 2.31
C LEU A 112 -12.05 -2.44 2.65
N HIS A 113 -12.74 -1.82 1.69
CA HIS A 113 -14.12 -1.37 1.86
C HIS A 113 -15.09 -2.54 2.05
N SER A 114 -14.96 -3.62 1.27
CA SER A 114 -15.78 -4.83 1.51
C SER A 114 -15.60 -5.37 2.92
N ARG A 115 -14.35 -5.47 3.41
CA ARG A 115 -14.09 -5.89 4.79
C ARG A 115 -14.70 -4.94 5.82
N TYR A 116 -14.69 -3.63 5.57
CA TYR A 116 -15.36 -2.66 6.45
C TYR A 116 -16.86 -2.92 6.56
N LEU A 117 -17.51 -3.21 5.43
CA LEU A 117 -18.94 -3.56 5.41
C LEU A 117 -19.22 -4.88 6.14
N ASP A 118 -18.31 -5.87 6.06
CA ASP A 118 -18.45 -7.15 6.75
C ASP A 118 -18.25 -7.06 8.28
N GLU A 119 -17.49 -6.06 8.76
CA GLU A 119 -17.20 -5.85 10.18
C GLU A 119 -18.31 -5.11 10.94
N ARG A 120 -19.32 -4.58 10.22
CA ARG A 120 -20.36 -3.68 10.74
C ARG A 120 -21.74 -4.34 10.75
#